data_AF-A0A7J8C7N3-F1
#
_entry.id   AF-A0A7J8C7N3-F1
#
_cell.length_a   1.000
_cell.length_b   1.000
_cell.length_c   1.000
_cell.angle_alpha   90.00
_cell.angle_beta   90.00
_cell.angle_gamma   90.00
#
_symmetry.space_group_name_H-M   'P 1'
#
loop_
_entity.id
_entity.type
_entity.pdbx_description
1 polymer ?
#
loop_
_entity_poly.entity_id
_entity_poly.type
_entity_poly.pdbx_seq_one_letter_code
_entity_poly.pdbx_strand_id
1 'polypeptide(L)'
;MNSKGCKVYFGRWLIEGGPLVVLLDIGASAWALERWKGELWDTCNIGVPWYDREANDAVLFGFLTTWFLGEFLAQSEEKPHVVAHFHEWLAGVGLCLCRARRLPVATIFTTHATLLGRYLCAGAVDFYNNLENFNVDKEAGERQIYHRYCMERAAAHCAHVFTTVSQITAIEAQHLLKRKPDIVTPNGLNVKKFSAMHEFQNLHAQSKARIQEFVRGHFYGHLDFNLDKTLYFFIAGRYEFSNKGADVFLEALARLNYLLRVNSSEQTVVAFFIMPARTNNFNVETLKGQAVRKQLWDTANTVKEKFGRKLYESLLVGSLPDMNKMLDKEDFTMMKRAIFATQRQSFPPVCTHNMLDDSSDPILTTIRRIGLFNSSADRVKIIFHPEFLSSTSPLLPVDYEEFVRGCHLGVFPSYYEPWGYTPAECTVMGIPSISTNLSGFGCFMEEHIADPSAYGIYILDRRFRSLDDSCSQLTSFLYSFCQQSRRQRIIQRNRTERLSDLLDWKYLGRV
;
A
#
# COMPACT_ATOMS: atom_id res chain seq x y z
N MET A 1 -38.66 4.11 -12.98
CA MET A 1 -37.68 3.01 -13.15
C MET A 1 -38.15 1.66 -12.60
N ASN A 2 -38.48 1.52 -11.30
CA ASN A 2 -38.93 0.23 -10.74
C ASN A 2 -40.17 -0.36 -11.46
N SER A 3 -41.14 0.49 -11.83
CA SER A 3 -42.31 0.09 -12.63
C SER A 3 -41.97 -0.44 -14.04
N LYS A 4 -40.75 -0.22 -14.53
CA LYS A 4 -40.24 -0.67 -15.82
C LYS A 4 -39.31 -1.90 -15.70
N GLY A 5 -39.25 -2.54 -14.53
CA GLY A 5 -38.52 -3.78 -14.30
C GLY A 5 -37.07 -3.63 -13.82
N CYS A 6 -36.56 -2.40 -13.64
CA CYS A 6 -35.29 -2.17 -12.95
C CYS A 6 -35.45 -2.35 -11.43
N LYS A 7 -34.35 -2.58 -10.70
CA LYS A 7 -34.33 -2.47 -9.24
C LYS A 7 -33.39 -1.36 -8.79
N VAL A 8 -33.95 -0.41 -8.06
CA VAL A 8 -33.24 0.75 -7.52
C VAL A 8 -33.43 0.76 -6.00
N TYR A 9 -32.31 0.82 -5.28
CA TYR A 9 -32.28 0.91 -3.83
C TYR A 9 -31.81 2.30 -3.40
N PHE A 10 -32.43 2.87 -2.38
CA PHE A 10 -32.05 4.14 -1.81
C PHE A 10 -31.73 3.96 -0.32
N GLY A 11 -30.66 4.60 0.15
CA GLY A 11 -30.25 4.50 1.54
C GLY A 11 -29.13 5.45 1.91
N ARG A 12 -28.47 5.17 3.03
CA ARG A 12 -27.27 5.87 3.48
C ARG A 12 -26.10 4.91 3.55
N TRP A 13 -24.93 5.36 3.08
CA TRP A 13 -23.71 4.58 3.25
C TRP A 13 -23.26 4.63 4.71
N LEU A 14 -22.99 3.46 5.30
CA LEU A 14 -22.56 3.29 6.68
C LEU A 14 -21.07 3.67 6.88
N ILE A 15 -20.73 4.91 6.55
CA ILE A 15 -19.43 5.54 6.77
C ILE A 15 -19.61 6.91 7.41
N GLU A 16 -18.50 7.54 7.82
CA GLU A 16 -18.53 8.92 8.31
C GLU A 16 -19.19 9.87 7.29
N GLY A 17 -20.04 10.78 7.79
CA GLY A 17 -20.86 11.69 6.96
C GLY A 17 -22.20 11.10 6.51
N GLY A 18 -22.35 9.77 6.49
CA GLY A 18 -23.62 9.10 6.15
C GLY A 18 -24.27 9.56 4.83
N PRO A 19 -23.51 9.64 3.71
CA PRO A 19 -24.01 10.19 2.46
C PRO A 19 -25.17 9.35 1.91
N LEU A 20 -26.11 10.03 1.24
CA LEU A 20 -27.20 9.37 0.52
C LEU A 20 -26.64 8.60 -0.67
N VAL A 21 -27.14 7.39 -0.89
CA VAL A 21 -26.73 6.52 -2.01
C VAL A 21 -27.94 5.98 -2.74
N VAL A 22 -27.78 5.87 -4.06
CA VAL A 22 -28.69 5.15 -4.96
C VAL A 22 -27.91 3.98 -5.54
N LEU A 23 -28.33 2.76 -5.26
CA LEU A 23 -27.73 1.55 -5.80
C LEU A 23 -28.61 0.96 -6.89
N LEU A 24 -28.04 0.83 -8.09
CA LEU A 24 -28.70 0.31 -9.28
C LEU A 24 -28.32 -1.16 -9.45
N ASP A 25 -29.30 -2.06 -9.39
CA ASP A 25 -29.06 -3.49 -9.63
C ASP A 25 -28.94 -3.75 -11.14
N ILE A 26 -27.70 -3.88 -11.59
CA ILE A 26 -27.37 -4.20 -12.99
C ILE A 26 -27.88 -5.60 -13.38
N GLY A 27 -27.91 -6.56 -12.45
CA GLY A 27 -28.35 -7.93 -12.71
C GLY A 27 -29.85 -7.99 -13.01
N ALA A 28 -30.65 -7.20 -12.30
CA ALA A 28 -32.09 -7.06 -12.58
C ALA A 28 -32.38 -6.47 -13.97
N SER A 29 -31.40 -5.81 -14.60
CA SER A 29 -31.55 -5.17 -15.92
C SER A 29 -30.78 -5.89 -17.03
N ALA A 30 -30.25 -7.09 -16.77
CA ALA A 30 -29.46 -7.86 -17.73
C ALA A 30 -30.21 -8.19 -19.03
N TRP A 31 -31.55 -8.26 -18.97
CA TRP A 31 -32.43 -8.45 -20.14
C TRP A 31 -32.27 -7.36 -21.21
N ALA A 32 -31.77 -6.17 -20.85
CA ALA A 32 -31.60 -5.05 -21.77
C ALA A 32 -30.20 -4.98 -22.41
N LEU A 33 -29.26 -5.84 -22.00
CA LEU A 33 -27.83 -5.71 -22.32
C LEU A 33 -27.57 -5.64 -23.83
N GLU A 34 -28.08 -6.61 -24.61
CA GLU A 34 -27.81 -6.68 -26.05
C GLU A 34 -28.36 -5.47 -26.81
N ARG A 35 -29.56 -5.01 -26.42
CA ARG A 35 -30.14 -3.77 -26.98
C ARG A 35 -29.27 -2.56 -26.67
N TRP A 36 -28.80 -2.43 -25.44
CA TRP A 36 -27.98 -1.29 -25.02
C TRP A 36 -26.55 -1.32 -25.58
N LYS A 37 -26.00 -2.51 -25.86
CA LYS A 37 -24.78 -2.64 -26.66
C LYS A 37 -24.97 -2.13 -28.08
N GLY A 38 -26.08 -2.49 -28.72
CA GLY A 38 -26.45 -1.98 -30.05
C GLY A 38 -26.56 -0.45 -30.04
N GLU A 39 -27.29 0.11 -29.08
CA GLU A 39 -27.43 1.56 -28.95
C GLU A 39 -26.09 2.26 -28.66
N LEU A 40 -25.21 1.67 -27.84
CA LEU A 40 -23.88 2.21 -27.59
C LEU A 40 -23.01 2.21 -28.85
N TRP A 41 -23.10 1.17 -29.66
CA TRP A 41 -22.43 1.11 -30.96
C TRP A 41 -22.96 2.21 -31.89
N ASP A 42 -24.27 2.31 -32.05
CA ASP A 42 -24.89 3.31 -32.95
C ASP A 42 -24.58 4.75 -32.52
N THR A 43 -24.42 4.99 -31.22
CA THR A 43 -24.20 6.33 -30.66
C THR A 43 -22.72 6.71 -30.60
N CYS A 44 -21.85 5.79 -30.20
CA CYS A 44 -20.46 6.07 -29.84
C CYS A 44 -19.43 5.27 -30.66
N ASN A 45 -19.87 4.33 -31.50
CA ASN A 45 -19.03 3.36 -32.22
C ASN A 45 -18.14 2.51 -31.28
N ILE A 46 -18.67 2.14 -30.10
CA ILE A 46 -17.95 1.32 -29.11
C ILE A 46 -18.59 -0.07 -29.07
N GLY A 47 -17.88 -1.07 -29.59
CA GLY A 47 -18.29 -2.46 -29.53
C GLY A 47 -17.83 -3.11 -28.23
N VAL A 48 -18.70 -3.89 -27.58
CA VAL A 48 -18.39 -4.59 -26.32
C VAL A 48 -18.55 -6.10 -26.49
N PRO A 49 -17.48 -6.89 -26.34
CA PRO A 49 -17.52 -8.34 -26.52
C PRO A 49 -18.39 -9.03 -25.45
N TRP A 50 -19.00 -10.16 -25.81
CA TRP A 50 -19.90 -10.90 -24.91
C TRP A 50 -19.19 -11.46 -23.67
N TYR A 51 -17.94 -11.90 -23.81
CA TYR A 51 -17.18 -12.54 -22.73
C TYR A 51 -16.66 -11.56 -21.67
N ASP A 52 -16.59 -10.26 -21.96
CA ASP A 52 -16.08 -9.27 -21.03
C ASP A 52 -17.16 -8.79 -20.08
N ARG A 53 -17.28 -9.49 -18.95
CA ARG A 53 -18.25 -9.17 -17.91
C ARG A 53 -18.11 -7.75 -17.35
N GLU A 54 -16.89 -7.26 -17.13
CA GLU A 54 -16.68 -5.92 -16.55
C GLU A 54 -17.17 -4.83 -17.50
N ALA A 55 -16.85 -4.96 -18.79
CA ALA A 55 -17.35 -4.03 -19.80
C ALA A 55 -18.87 -4.13 -19.97
N ASN A 56 -19.45 -5.34 -19.90
CA ASN A 56 -20.91 -5.54 -19.92
C ASN A 56 -21.60 -4.86 -18.73
N ASP A 57 -21.05 -5.02 -17.53
CA ASP A 57 -21.56 -4.41 -16.30
C ASP A 57 -21.46 -2.88 -16.37
N ALA A 58 -20.37 -2.34 -16.93
CA ALA A 58 -20.20 -0.90 -17.18
C ALA A 58 -21.24 -0.34 -18.18
N VAL A 59 -21.60 -1.10 -19.22
CA VAL A 59 -22.70 -0.74 -20.13
C VAL A 59 -24.01 -0.66 -19.37
N LEU A 60 -24.40 -1.72 -18.66
CA LEU A 60 -25.65 -1.74 -17.87
C LEU A 60 -25.71 -0.56 -16.89
N PHE A 61 -24.63 -0.36 -16.14
CA PHE A 61 -24.54 0.71 -15.15
C PHE A 61 -24.64 2.10 -15.78
N GLY A 62 -23.95 2.34 -16.91
CA GLY A 62 -24.00 3.61 -17.63
C GLY A 62 -25.39 3.95 -18.16
N PHE A 63 -26.09 2.97 -18.75
CA PHE A 63 -27.46 3.15 -19.24
C PHE A 63 -28.45 3.41 -18.09
N LEU A 64 -28.35 2.65 -17.00
CA LEU A 64 -29.20 2.83 -15.83
C LEU A 64 -28.96 4.18 -15.16
N THR A 65 -27.71 4.60 -15.03
CA THR A 65 -27.34 5.90 -14.45
C THR A 65 -27.88 7.05 -15.31
N THR A 66 -27.74 6.96 -16.63
CA THR A 66 -28.27 7.97 -17.55
C THR A 66 -29.79 8.02 -17.50
N TRP A 67 -30.45 6.87 -17.43
CA TRP A 67 -31.91 6.81 -17.29
C TRP A 67 -32.35 7.43 -15.96
N PHE A 68 -31.67 7.10 -14.86
CA PHE A 68 -31.96 7.69 -13.55
C PHE A 68 -31.83 9.21 -13.57
N LEU A 69 -30.73 9.76 -14.12
CA LEU A 69 -30.53 11.21 -14.23
C LEU A 69 -31.61 11.87 -15.10
N GLY A 70 -32.00 11.24 -16.21
CA GLY A 70 -33.07 11.74 -17.08
C GLY A 70 -34.43 11.78 -16.38
N GLU A 71 -34.78 10.71 -15.65
CA GLU A 71 -36.03 10.64 -14.87
C GLU A 71 -36.02 11.63 -13.71
N PHE A 72 -34.90 11.75 -13.00
CA PHE A 72 -34.73 12.71 -11.92
C PHE A 72 -34.98 14.15 -12.42
N LEU A 73 -34.38 14.53 -13.54
CA LEU A 73 -34.59 15.84 -14.15
C LEU A 73 -36.03 16.05 -14.63
N ALA A 74 -36.65 15.03 -15.21
CA ALA A 74 -38.03 15.12 -15.71
C ALA A 74 -39.07 15.22 -14.59
N GLN A 75 -38.77 14.65 -13.41
CA GLN A 75 -39.66 14.64 -12.25
C GLN A 75 -39.35 15.74 -11.23
N SER A 76 -38.29 16.53 -11.44
CA SER A 76 -37.98 17.66 -10.58
C SER A 76 -38.90 18.84 -10.91
N GLU A 77 -39.66 19.32 -9.92
CA GLU A 77 -40.57 20.48 -10.08
C GLU A 77 -39.80 21.77 -10.38
N GLU A 78 -38.66 21.95 -9.71
CA GLU A 78 -37.68 22.99 -10.00
C GLU A 78 -36.64 22.48 -11.00
N LYS A 79 -36.16 23.31 -11.94
CA LYS A 79 -35.08 22.94 -12.88
C LYS A 79 -33.72 23.07 -12.18
N PRO A 80 -33.16 22.01 -11.59
CA PRO A 80 -31.97 22.13 -10.77
C PRO A 80 -30.73 22.19 -11.66
N HIS A 81 -29.68 22.86 -11.19
CA HIS A 81 -28.36 22.72 -11.79
C HIS A 81 -27.72 21.43 -11.27
N VAL A 82 -27.75 20.38 -12.10
CA VAL A 82 -27.24 19.06 -11.74
C VAL A 82 -25.81 18.87 -12.24
N VAL A 83 -24.91 18.48 -11.35
CA VAL A 83 -23.55 18.02 -11.67
C VAL A 83 -23.49 16.50 -11.53
N ALA A 84 -23.01 15.82 -12.56
CA ALA A 84 -22.80 14.37 -12.56
C ALA A 84 -21.31 14.08 -12.69
N HIS A 85 -20.70 13.60 -11.61
CA HIS A 85 -19.27 13.31 -11.52
C HIS A 85 -19.03 11.80 -11.62
N PHE A 86 -18.35 11.40 -12.68
CA PHE A 86 -18.05 10.00 -12.99
C PHE A 86 -16.57 9.72 -12.68
N HIS A 87 -16.32 8.69 -11.89
CA HIS A 87 -14.97 8.21 -11.60
C HIS A 87 -14.70 6.91 -12.35
N GLU A 88 -13.57 6.86 -13.05
CA GLU A 88 -13.11 5.72 -13.85
C GLU A 88 -13.97 5.32 -15.05
N TRP A 89 -13.33 4.65 -16.01
CA TRP A 89 -13.96 4.24 -17.28
C TRP A 89 -15.17 3.32 -17.07
N LEU A 90 -15.21 2.56 -15.97
CA LEU A 90 -16.33 1.69 -15.59
C LEU A 90 -17.64 2.46 -15.40
N ALA A 91 -17.59 3.72 -14.95
CA ALA A 91 -18.75 4.60 -14.86
C ALA A 91 -18.92 5.49 -16.11
N GLY A 92 -17.90 5.54 -16.98
CA GLY A 92 -17.79 6.48 -18.09
C GLY A 92 -18.88 6.36 -19.17
N VAL A 93 -19.49 5.19 -19.34
CA VAL A 93 -20.59 5.01 -20.32
C VAL A 93 -21.77 5.94 -20.02
N GLY A 94 -22.10 6.12 -18.74
CA GLY A 94 -23.20 7.02 -18.35
C GLY A 94 -22.93 8.46 -18.75
N LEU A 95 -21.67 8.90 -18.65
CA LEU A 95 -21.23 10.21 -19.09
C LEU A 95 -21.39 10.41 -20.59
N CYS A 96 -20.93 9.44 -21.40
CA CYS A 96 -21.06 9.48 -22.86
C CYS A 96 -22.53 9.61 -23.28
N LEU A 97 -23.41 8.83 -22.66
CA LEU A 97 -24.83 8.84 -22.96
C LEU A 97 -25.52 10.13 -22.51
N CYS A 98 -25.13 10.71 -21.36
CA CYS A 98 -25.63 12.02 -20.92
C CYS A 98 -25.37 13.10 -21.98
N ARG A 99 -24.18 13.08 -22.62
CA ARG A 99 -23.83 14.00 -23.70
C ARG A 99 -24.57 13.69 -24.99
N ALA A 100 -24.60 12.43 -25.41
CA ALA A 100 -25.27 12.02 -26.65
C ALA A 100 -26.76 12.34 -26.63
N ARG A 101 -27.42 12.13 -25.48
CA ARG A 101 -28.84 12.43 -25.27
C ARG A 101 -29.12 13.89 -24.89
N ARG A 102 -28.09 14.74 -24.82
CA ARG A 102 -28.17 16.17 -24.47
C ARG A 102 -28.95 16.42 -23.17
N LEU A 103 -28.70 15.60 -22.15
CA LEU A 103 -29.29 15.83 -20.83
C LEU A 103 -28.76 17.15 -20.25
N PRO A 104 -29.60 17.97 -19.59
CA PRO A 104 -29.18 19.22 -18.94
C PRO A 104 -28.42 18.95 -17.63
N VAL A 105 -27.30 18.23 -17.72
CA VAL A 105 -26.39 17.91 -16.60
C VAL A 105 -24.96 18.34 -16.95
N ALA A 106 -24.27 18.95 -16.00
CA ALA A 106 -22.85 19.22 -16.11
C ALA A 106 -22.05 17.97 -15.74
N THR A 107 -21.37 17.34 -16.71
CA THR A 107 -20.55 16.15 -16.48
C THR A 107 -19.08 16.46 -16.14
N ILE A 108 -18.57 15.77 -15.11
CA ILE A 108 -17.15 15.72 -14.74
C ILE A 108 -16.66 14.28 -14.87
N PHE A 109 -15.47 14.08 -15.43
CA PHE A 109 -14.80 12.78 -15.46
C PHE A 109 -13.47 12.87 -14.70
N THR A 110 -13.26 11.98 -13.73
CA THR A 110 -11.96 11.76 -13.10
C THR A 110 -11.45 10.38 -13.43
N THR A 111 -10.31 10.31 -14.11
CA THR A 111 -9.53 9.07 -14.21
C THR A 111 -8.44 9.08 -13.14
N HIS A 112 -8.43 8.04 -12.31
CA HIS A 112 -7.43 7.80 -11.29
C HIS A 112 -6.21 7.06 -11.85
N ALA A 113 -6.31 6.45 -13.03
CA ALA A 113 -5.22 5.80 -13.75
C ALA A 113 -5.66 5.59 -15.21
N THR A 114 -4.74 5.61 -16.18
CA THR A 114 -5.13 5.15 -17.52
C THR A 114 -4.99 3.64 -17.64
N LEU A 115 -5.87 3.01 -18.43
CA LEU A 115 -5.77 1.59 -18.74
C LEU A 115 -4.41 1.27 -19.37
N LEU A 116 -4.09 1.94 -20.47
CA LEU A 116 -2.86 1.67 -21.22
C LEU A 116 -1.60 1.86 -20.38
N GLY A 117 -1.52 2.89 -19.53
CA GLY A 117 -0.34 3.11 -18.70
C GLY A 117 -0.06 1.96 -17.74
N ARG A 118 -1.11 1.39 -17.12
CA ARG A 118 -0.94 0.23 -16.23
C ARG A 118 -0.38 -0.99 -16.96
N TYR A 119 -0.88 -1.26 -18.17
CA TYR A 119 -0.43 -2.41 -18.97
C TYR A 119 0.95 -2.19 -19.59
N LEU A 120 1.25 -0.98 -20.05
CA LEU A 120 2.55 -0.65 -20.64
C LEU A 120 3.65 -0.70 -19.57
N CYS A 121 3.42 -0.14 -18.38
CA CYS A 121 4.41 -0.20 -17.30
C CYS A 121 4.71 -1.63 -16.83
N ALA A 122 3.74 -2.53 -16.89
CA ALA A 122 3.95 -3.95 -16.59
C ALA A 122 4.76 -4.70 -17.67
N GLY A 123 4.82 -4.16 -18.90
CA GLY A 123 5.46 -4.79 -20.07
C GLY A 123 6.96 -4.53 -20.24
N ALA A 124 7.65 -4.03 -19.20
CA ALA A 124 9.09 -3.72 -19.22
C ALA A 124 9.52 -2.75 -20.34
N VAL A 125 8.62 -1.86 -20.78
CA VAL A 125 8.94 -0.78 -21.71
C VAL A 125 9.34 0.49 -20.96
N ASP A 126 10.25 1.26 -21.56
CA ASP A 126 10.52 2.63 -21.12
C ASP A 126 9.29 3.50 -21.44
N PHE A 127 8.43 3.66 -20.44
CA PHE A 127 7.09 4.18 -20.61
C PHE A 127 7.09 5.71 -20.66
N TYR A 128 7.61 6.36 -19.61
CA TYR A 128 7.52 7.81 -19.46
C TYR A 128 8.35 8.59 -20.48
N ASN A 129 9.44 8.01 -21.01
CA ASN A 129 10.24 8.66 -22.04
C ASN A 129 9.69 8.47 -23.46
N ASN A 130 8.76 7.53 -23.67
CA ASN A 130 8.19 7.21 -24.99
C ASN A 130 6.69 7.47 -25.11
N LEU A 131 6.09 8.20 -24.17
CA LEU A 131 4.65 8.48 -24.14
C LEU A 131 4.09 9.01 -25.48
N GLU A 132 4.85 9.87 -26.16
CA GLU A 132 4.48 10.48 -27.43
C GLU A 132 4.46 9.48 -28.60
N ASN A 133 5.23 8.40 -28.51
CA ASN A 133 5.49 7.47 -29.60
C ASN A 133 4.57 6.25 -29.62
N PHE A 134 3.77 6.03 -28.57
CA PHE A 134 2.87 4.88 -28.51
C PHE A 134 1.68 5.02 -29.47
N ASN A 135 1.50 4.00 -30.31
CA ASN A 135 0.27 3.81 -31.05
C ASN A 135 -0.79 3.18 -30.13
N VAL A 136 -1.60 4.03 -29.52
CA VAL A 136 -2.62 3.65 -28.52
C VAL A 136 -3.60 2.58 -29.00
N ASP A 137 -4.01 2.63 -30.27
CA ASP A 137 -4.98 1.68 -30.82
C ASP A 137 -4.34 0.30 -31.00
N LYS A 138 -3.09 0.27 -31.51
CA LYS A 138 -2.29 -0.96 -31.62
C LYS A 138 -2.01 -1.57 -30.24
N GLU A 139 -1.52 -0.77 -29.29
CA GLU A 139 -1.17 -1.25 -27.95
C GLU A 139 -2.40 -1.82 -27.20
N ALA A 140 -3.56 -1.18 -27.36
CA ALA A 140 -4.81 -1.65 -26.77
C ALA A 140 -5.36 -2.90 -27.48
N GLY A 141 -5.21 -2.97 -28.81
CA GLY A 141 -5.59 -4.13 -29.62
C GLY A 141 -4.78 -5.38 -29.31
N GLU A 142 -3.46 -5.27 -29.26
CA GLU A 142 -2.55 -6.38 -28.94
C GLU A 142 -2.81 -6.98 -27.55
N ARG A 143 -3.29 -6.15 -26.61
CA ARG A 143 -3.64 -6.57 -25.24
C ARG A 143 -5.10 -6.95 -25.06
N GLN A 144 -5.90 -6.94 -26.13
CA GLN A 144 -7.34 -7.27 -26.10
C GLN A 144 -8.14 -6.38 -25.13
N ILE A 145 -7.75 -5.11 -24.99
CA ILE A 145 -8.42 -4.11 -24.14
C ILE A 145 -8.94 -2.92 -24.96
N TYR A 146 -8.94 -3.01 -26.29
CA TYR A 146 -9.32 -1.92 -27.19
C TYR A 146 -10.71 -1.34 -26.89
N HIS A 147 -11.71 -2.19 -26.62
CA HIS A 147 -13.06 -1.75 -26.25
C HIS A 147 -13.08 -0.99 -24.92
N ARG A 148 -12.33 -1.45 -23.90
CA ARG A 148 -12.20 -0.76 -22.61
C ARG A 148 -11.51 0.60 -22.77
N TYR A 149 -10.42 0.64 -23.56
CA TYR A 149 -9.71 1.87 -23.91
C TYR A 149 -10.64 2.87 -24.62
N CYS A 150 -11.47 2.41 -25.56
CA CYS A 150 -12.45 3.26 -26.21
C CYS A 150 -13.45 3.86 -25.22
N MET A 151 -13.92 3.08 -24.23
CA MET A 151 -14.82 3.57 -23.18
C MET A 151 -14.14 4.65 -22.32
N GLU A 152 -12.89 4.43 -21.91
CA GLU A 152 -12.09 5.40 -21.15
C GLU A 152 -11.86 6.70 -21.93
N ARG A 153 -11.42 6.58 -23.18
CA ARG A 153 -11.16 7.74 -24.06
C ARG A 153 -12.46 8.49 -24.36
N ALA A 154 -13.55 7.80 -24.65
CA ALA A 154 -14.84 8.44 -24.90
C ALA A 154 -15.32 9.22 -23.67
N ALA A 155 -15.22 8.64 -22.47
CA ALA A 155 -15.58 9.32 -21.23
C ALA A 155 -14.75 10.59 -21.02
N ALA A 156 -13.44 10.52 -21.26
CA ALA A 156 -12.55 11.67 -21.19
C ALA A 156 -12.94 12.76 -22.19
N HIS A 157 -13.25 12.45 -23.45
CA HIS A 157 -13.61 13.44 -24.48
C HIS A 157 -15.03 13.99 -24.32
N CYS A 158 -15.97 13.19 -23.81
CA CYS A 158 -17.35 13.62 -23.60
C CYS A 158 -17.53 14.48 -22.34
N ALA A 159 -16.59 14.50 -21.40
CA ALA A 159 -16.77 15.28 -20.17
C ALA A 159 -16.79 16.79 -20.45
N HIS A 160 -17.57 17.58 -19.70
CA HIS A 160 -17.36 19.04 -19.71
C HIS A 160 -16.02 19.36 -19.05
N VAL A 161 -15.76 18.76 -17.88
CA VAL A 161 -14.49 18.89 -17.15
C VAL A 161 -13.85 17.51 -17.04
N PHE A 162 -12.60 17.39 -17.48
CA PHE A 162 -11.78 16.21 -17.36
C PHE A 162 -10.70 16.42 -16.31
N THR A 163 -10.51 15.46 -15.41
CA THR A 163 -9.58 15.57 -14.29
C THR A 163 -8.79 14.28 -14.09
N THR A 164 -7.61 14.42 -13.49
CA THR A 164 -6.76 13.31 -13.05
C THR A 164 -6.35 13.50 -11.60
N VAL A 165 -5.85 12.46 -10.94
CA VAL A 165 -5.47 12.54 -9.52
C VAL A 165 -4.06 13.04 -9.27
N SER A 166 -3.25 13.20 -10.31
CA SER A 166 -1.90 13.74 -10.21
C SER A 166 -1.42 14.37 -11.51
N GLN A 167 -0.34 15.14 -11.41
CA GLN A 167 0.31 15.76 -12.56
C GLN A 167 0.97 14.72 -13.49
N ILE A 168 1.54 13.65 -12.92
CA ILE A 168 2.14 12.59 -13.74
C ILE A 168 1.08 11.84 -14.56
N THR A 169 -0.07 11.53 -13.95
CA THR A 169 -1.22 10.95 -14.66
C THR A 169 -1.84 11.95 -15.64
N ALA A 170 -1.73 13.26 -15.41
CA ALA A 170 -2.18 14.26 -16.36
C ALA A 170 -1.36 14.25 -17.66
N ILE A 171 -0.03 14.15 -17.54
CA ILE A 171 0.89 14.01 -18.68
C ILE A 171 0.57 12.72 -19.44
N GLU A 172 0.36 11.63 -18.73
CA GLU A 172 -0.03 10.34 -19.31
C GLU A 172 -1.35 10.44 -20.08
N ALA A 173 -2.41 10.98 -19.45
CA ALA A 173 -3.73 11.12 -20.06
C ALA A 173 -3.70 12.02 -21.31
N GLN A 174 -2.90 13.08 -21.32
CA GLN A 174 -2.70 13.92 -22.50
C GLN A 174 -2.23 13.09 -23.71
N HIS A 175 -1.31 12.15 -23.51
CA HIS A 175 -0.73 11.34 -24.58
C HIS A 175 -1.56 10.09 -24.90
N LEU A 176 -2.11 9.41 -23.90
CA LEU A 176 -2.82 8.14 -24.09
C LEU A 176 -4.31 8.34 -24.39
N LEU A 177 -4.96 9.29 -23.72
CA LEU A 177 -6.37 9.62 -23.93
C LEU A 177 -6.57 10.78 -24.91
N LYS A 178 -5.50 11.42 -25.37
CA LYS A 178 -5.53 12.51 -26.37
C LYS A 178 -6.37 13.71 -25.92
N ARG A 179 -6.49 13.92 -24.61
CA ARG A 179 -7.12 15.10 -24.00
C ARG A 179 -6.29 15.50 -22.79
N LYS A 180 -5.85 16.75 -22.72
CA LYS A 180 -5.21 17.30 -21.52
C LYS A 180 -6.29 17.47 -20.43
N PRO A 181 -6.08 16.99 -19.20
CA PRO A 181 -6.99 17.29 -18.09
C PRO A 181 -7.07 18.79 -17.81
N ASP A 182 -8.26 19.23 -17.45
CA ASP A 182 -8.56 20.61 -17.09
C ASP A 182 -8.02 20.95 -15.70
N ILE A 183 -8.16 20.01 -14.75
CA ILE A 183 -7.75 20.17 -13.34
C ILE A 183 -7.16 18.85 -12.81
N VAL A 184 -6.17 18.95 -11.93
CA VAL A 184 -5.69 17.81 -11.13
C VAL A 184 -6.40 17.85 -9.78
N THR A 185 -6.99 16.74 -9.36
CA THR A 185 -7.71 16.58 -8.09
C THR A 185 -6.99 15.54 -7.21
N PRO A 186 -5.96 15.93 -6.44
CA PRO A 186 -5.20 15.02 -5.59
C PRO A 186 -6.08 14.33 -4.55
N ASN A 187 -5.80 13.06 -4.26
CA ASN A 187 -6.60 12.30 -3.30
C ASN A 187 -6.23 12.67 -1.86
N GLY A 188 -7.19 13.17 -1.10
CA GLY A 188 -7.04 13.46 0.32
C GLY A 188 -7.28 12.25 1.24
N LEU A 189 -6.97 12.46 2.51
CA LEU A 189 -7.23 11.55 3.63
C LEU A 189 -7.99 12.29 4.73
N ASN A 190 -8.69 11.55 5.60
CA ASN A 190 -9.30 12.14 6.80
C ASN A 190 -8.30 12.07 7.96
N VAL A 191 -7.57 13.15 8.22
CA VAL A 191 -6.43 13.18 9.16
C VAL A 191 -6.87 13.13 10.62
N LYS A 192 -8.09 13.58 10.94
CA LYS A 192 -8.65 13.50 12.31
C LYS A 192 -8.65 12.09 12.91
N LYS A 193 -8.63 11.04 12.09
CA LYS A 193 -8.47 9.65 12.56
C LYS A 193 -7.09 9.33 13.13
N PHE A 194 -6.09 10.17 12.84
CA PHE A 194 -4.68 9.86 13.04
C PHE A 194 -3.92 10.89 13.91
N SER A 195 -4.48 12.09 14.11
CA SER A 195 -3.78 13.19 14.79
C SER A 195 -3.79 13.03 16.31
N ALA A 196 -2.64 12.69 16.88
CA ALA A 196 -2.41 12.81 18.32
C ALA A 196 -0.94 13.25 18.53
N MET A 197 -0.72 14.58 18.53
CA MET A 197 0.60 15.23 18.33
C MET A 197 1.75 14.73 19.24
N HIS A 198 1.46 14.18 20.42
CA HIS A 198 2.46 13.53 21.27
C HIS A 198 2.22 12.02 21.48
N GLU A 199 0.97 11.58 21.31
CA GLU A 199 0.59 10.19 21.48
C GLU A 199 1.07 9.32 20.31
N PHE A 200 1.21 9.86 19.08
CA PHE A 200 1.73 9.09 17.95
C PHE A 200 3.15 8.54 18.22
N GLN A 201 3.97 9.27 18.97
CA GLN A 201 5.32 8.82 19.33
C GLN A 201 5.30 7.68 20.38
N ASN A 202 4.29 7.67 21.25
CA ASN A 202 4.02 6.57 22.17
C ASN A 202 3.47 5.35 21.42
N LEU A 203 2.54 5.57 20.50
CA LEU A 203 1.99 4.53 19.63
C LEU A 203 3.09 3.88 18.79
N HIS A 204 4.03 4.65 18.23
CA HIS A 204 5.20 4.09 17.55
C HIS A 204 5.97 3.11 18.45
N ALA A 205 6.25 3.48 19.70
CA ALA A 205 6.98 2.62 20.63
C ALA A 205 6.20 1.33 20.96
N GLN A 206 4.88 1.45 21.19
CA GLN A 206 4.01 0.30 21.48
C GLN A 206 3.90 -0.65 20.29
N SER A 207 3.61 -0.12 19.09
CA SER A 207 3.57 -0.88 17.84
C SER A 207 4.93 -1.52 17.52
N LYS A 208 6.03 -0.78 17.69
CA LYS A 208 7.38 -1.30 17.50
C LYS A 208 7.66 -2.49 18.42
N ALA A 209 7.19 -2.46 19.67
CA ALA A 209 7.34 -3.59 20.59
C ALA A 209 6.62 -4.85 20.10
N ARG A 210 5.42 -4.72 19.50
CA ARG A 210 4.70 -5.85 18.87
C ARG A 210 5.47 -6.44 17.69
N ILE A 211 6.04 -5.59 16.83
CA ILE A 211 6.91 -6.04 15.72
C ILE A 211 8.16 -6.73 16.26
N GLN A 212 8.79 -6.18 17.32
CA GLN A 212 9.95 -6.79 17.96
C GLN A 212 9.64 -8.19 18.50
N GLU A 213 8.46 -8.41 19.09
CA GLU A 213 8.03 -9.74 19.53
C GLU A 213 7.95 -10.73 18.35
N PHE A 214 7.34 -10.31 17.24
CA PHE A 214 7.34 -11.13 16.03
C PHE A 214 8.77 -11.46 15.56
N VAL A 215 9.66 -10.45 15.50
CA VAL A 215 11.06 -10.63 15.08
C VAL A 215 11.82 -11.57 16.02
N ARG A 216 11.63 -11.48 17.34
CA ARG A 216 12.22 -12.43 18.31
C ARG A 216 11.82 -13.87 18.00
N GLY A 217 10.54 -14.09 17.68
CA GLY A 217 10.04 -15.41 17.31
C GLY A 217 10.49 -15.86 15.92
N HIS A 218 10.61 -14.95 14.95
CA HIS A 218 11.02 -15.28 13.59
C HIS A 218 12.52 -15.63 13.50
N PHE A 219 13.35 -14.94 14.28
CA PHE A 219 14.80 -15.12 14.37
C PHE A 219 15.23 -15.97 15.57
N TYR A 220 14.35 -16.81 16.12
CA TYR A 220 14.72 -17.67 17.24
C TYR A 220 15.96 -18.54 16.91
N GLY A 221 16.86 -18.68 17.88
CA GLY A 221 18.16 -19.33 17.68
C GLY A 221 19.19 -18.53 16.86
N HIS A 222 18.79 -17.45 16.20
CA HIS A 222 19.63 -16.59 15.35
C HIS A 222 19.47 -15.09 15.67
N LEU A 223 18.98 -14.75 16.86
CA LEU A 223 18.84 -13.37 17.31
C LEU A 223 20.19 -12.85 17.83
N ASP A 224 21.15 -12.70 16.93
CA ASP A 224 22.52 -12.27 17.17
C ASP A 224 22.74 -10.75 17.00
N PHE A 225 21.64 -9.99 16.93
CA PHE A 225 21.64 -8.55 16.74
C PHE A 225 20.78 -7.81 17.78
N ASN A 226 21.13 -6.55 18.04
CA ASN A 226 20.45 -5.73 19.03
C ASN A 226 19.19 -5.05 18.44
N LEU A 227 18.03 -5.37 19.00
CA LEU A 227 16.73 -4.81 18.59
C LEU A 227 16.59 -3.29 18.84
N ASP A 228 17.39 -2.70 19.73
CA ASP A 228 17.45 -1.24 19.93
C ASP A 228 18.22 -0.53 18.80
N LYS A 229 19.17 -1.25 18.17
CA LYS A 229 19.91 -0.83 16.97
C LYS A 229 19.35 -1.47 15.70
N THR A 230 18.08 -1.90 15.75
CA THR A 230 17.37 -2.46 14.59
C THR A 230 16.34 -1.46 14.06
N LEU A 231 16.39 -1.24 12.74
CA LEU A 231 15.43 -0.45 11.98
C LEU A 231 14.50 -1.35 11.18
N TYR A 232 13.25 -0.92 11.05
CA TYR A 232 12.19 -1.63 10.35
C TYR A 232 11.80 -0.85 9.11
N PHE A 233 12.16 -1.38 7.95
CA PHE A 233 11.76 -0.84 6.66
C PHE A 233 10.63 -1.70 6.10
N PHE A 234 9.74 -1.12 5.33
CA PHE A 234 8.69 -1.90 4.70
C PHE A 234 8.28 -1.36 3.35
N ILE A 235 7.83 -2.26 2.50
CA ILE A 235 7.05 -1.98 1.30
C ILE A 235 5.71 -2.72 1.43
N ALA A 236 4.62 -2.06 1.06
CA ALA A 236 3.28 -2.62 1.17
C ALA A 236 2.41 -2.22 -0.04
N GLY A 237 1.50 -3.09 -0.44
CA GLY A 237 0.51 -2.79 -1.48
C GLY A 237 0.08 -4.02 -2.27
N ARG A 238 -0.63 -3.79 -3.38
CA ARG A 238 -0.93 -4.85 -4.35
C ARG A 238 0.35 -5.49 -4.86
N TYR A 239 0.30 -6.78 -5.15
CA TYR A 239 1.47 -7.49 -5.63
C TYR A 239 1.76 -7.21 -7.12
N GLU A 240 2.41 -6.07 -7.36
CA GLU A 240 2.88 -5.63 -8.68
C GLU A 240 4.39 -5.39 -8.62
N PHE A 241 5.18 -6.44 -8.88
CA PHE A 241 6.63 -6.47 -8.62
C PHE A 241 7.40 -5.25 -9.16
N SER A 242 7.23 -4.92 -10.45
CA SER A 242 7.92 -3.79 -11.08
C SER A 242 7.21 -2.44 -10.86
N ASN A 243 5.88 -2.40 -10.96
CA ASN A 243 5.13 -1.14 -10.81
C ASN A 243 5.28 -0.54 -9.41
N LYS A 244 5.28 -1.39 -8.37
CA LYS A 244 5.51 -0.96 -6.97
C LYS A 244 7.00 -0.85 -6.62
N GLY A 245 7.90 -1.26 -7.52
CA GLY A 245 9.34 -1.12 -7.33
C GLY A 245 9.95 -2.11 -6.34
N ALA A 246 9.33 -3.28 -6.13
CA ALA A 246 9.89 -4.32 -5.25
C ALA A 246 11.23 -4.83 -5.77
N ASP A 247 11.41 -4.85 -7.09
CA ASP A 247 12.67 -5.12 -7.79
C ASP A 247 13.79 -4.14 -7.38
N VAL A 248 13.53 -2.83 -7.50
CA VAL A 248 14.46 -1.76 -7.14
C VAL A 248 14.75 -1.76 -5.64
N PHE A 249 13.74 -2.03 -4.81
CA PHE A 249 13.93 -2.10 -3.37
C PHE A 249 14.84 -3.27 -2.95
N LEU A 250 14.62 -4.48 -3.51
CA LEU A 250 15.46 -5.66 -3.22
C LEU A 250 16.92 -5.43 -3.64
N GLU A 251 17.15 -4.86 -4.82
CA GLU A 251 18.49 -4.52 -5.30
C GLU A 251 19.17 -3.49 -4.38
N ALA A 252 18.45 -2.43 -3.99
CA ALA A 252 18.98 -1.42 -3.08
C ALA A 252 19.29 -1.97 -1.69
N LEU A 253 18.51 -2.94 -1.19
CA LEU A 253 18.76 -3.65 0.07
C LEU A 253 20.02 -4.51 0.01
N ALA A 254 20.31 -5.16 -1.12
CA ALA A 254 21.55 -5.91 -1.30
C ALA A 254 22.78 -4.99 -1.26
N ARG A 255 22.73 -3.86 -1.96
CA ARG A 255 23.79 -2.83 -1.92
C ARG A 255 23.94 -2.24 -0.51
N LEU A 256 22.83 -1.98 0.18
CA LEU A 256 22.83 -1.53 1.58
C LEU A 256 23.49 -2.55 2.51
N ASN A 257 23.20 -3.85 2.34
CA ASN A 257 23.82 -4.92 3.12
C ASN A 257 25.35 -4.89 2.97
N TYR A 258 25.84 -4.77 1.75
CA TYR A 258 27.26 -4.63 1.46
C TYR A 258 27.86 -3.41 2.17
N LEU A 259 27.25 -2.22 2.03
CA LEU A 259 27.75 -1.00 2.66
C LEU A 259 27.77 -1.07 4.18
N LEU A 260 26.75 -1.64 4.81
CA LEU A 260 26.70 -1.79 6.26
C LEU A 260 27.76 -2.78 6.76
N ARG A 261 28.04 -3.85 6.01
CA ARG A 261 29.10 -4.82 6.34
C ARG A 261 30.49 -4.23 6.20
N VAL A 262 30.80 -3.59 5.07
CA VAL A 262 32.14 -3.00 4.81
C VAL A 262 32.47 -1.91 5.83
N ASN A 263 31.48 -1.09 6.20
CA ASN A 263 31.66 -0.06 7.21
C ASN A 263 31.53 -0.57 8.65
N SER A 264 31.40 -1.88 8.86
CA SER A 264 31.22 -2.51 10.19
C SER A 264 30.12 -1.86 11.03
N SER A 265 29.05 -1.37 10.38
CA SER A 265 27.95 -0.66 11.05
C SER A 265 27.28 -1.58 12.06
N GLU A 266 26.99 -1.09 13.27
CA GLU A 266 26.25 -1.85 14.29
C GLU A 266 24.74 -1.91 14.05
N GLN A 267 24.23 -1.19 13.04
CA GLN A 267 22.82 -1.17 12.71
C GLN A 267 22.42 -2.46 11.98
N THR A 268 21.25 -2.97 12.33
CA THR A 268 20.55 -4.03 11.59
C THR A 268 19.30 -3.46 10.96
N VAL A 269 19.02 -3.81 9.72
CA VAL A 269 17.76 -3.49 9.05
C VAL A 269 16.96 -4.76 8.90
N VAL A 270 15.69 -4.75 9.25
CA VAL A 270 14.73 -5.81 8.90
C VAL A 270 13.72 -5.19 7.94
N ALA A 271 13.73 -5.65 6.70
CA ALA A 271 12.89 -5.19 5.61
C ALA A 271 11.69 -6.13 5.40
N PHE A 272 10.48 -5.58 5.50
CA PHE A 272 9.23 -6.29 5.32
C PHE A 272 8.66 -6.05 3.91
N PHE A 273 8.19 -7.11 3.27
CA PHE A 273 7.43 -7.06 2.03
C PHE A 273 6.00 -7.53 2.33
N ILE A 274 5.05 -6.61 2.40
CA ILE A 274 3.63 -6.89 2.66
C ILE A 274 2.87 -6.82 1.33
N MET A 275 2.91 -7.90 0.56
CA MET A 275 2.32 -7.96 -0.79
C MET A 275 1.54 -9.27 -0.97
N PRO A 276 0.20 -9.24 -0.96
CA PRO A 276 -0.62 -10.45 -1.02
C PRO A 276 -0.34 -11.30 -2.25
N ALA A 277 -0.05 -12.58 -2.04
CA ALA A 277 0.22 -13.54 -3.10
C ALA A 277 -0.56 -14.84 -2.87
N ARG A 278 -0.44 -15.77 -3.82
CA ARG A 278 -1.11 -17.08 -3.74
C ARG A 278 -0.33 -18.01 -2.80
N THR A 279 -0.92 -18.33 -1.65
CA THR A 279 -0.28 -19.11 -0.58
C THR A 279 -1.14 -20.29 -0.12
N ASN A 280 -0.51 -21.24 0.57
CA ASN A 280 -1.16 -22.33 1.29
C ASN A 280 -0.75 -22.31 2.76
N ASN A 281 -1.45 -21.49 3.56
CA ASN A 281 -1.21 -21.27 4.99
C ASN A 281 0.22 -20.80 5.35
N PHE A 282 0.44 -20.53 6.64
CA PHE A 282 1.74 -20.22 7.20
C PHE A 282 2.69 -21.42 7.11
N ASN A 283 3.99 -21.16 6.96
CA ASN A 283 4.96 -22.23 7.06
C ASN A 283 5.14 -22.69 8.52
N VAL A 284 5.47 -23.97 8.68
CA VAL A 284 5.58 -24.61 10.00
C VAL A 284 6.69 -23.94 10.83
N GLU A 285 7.79 -23.55 10.19
CA GLU A 285 8.94 -22.94 10.86
C GLU A 285 8.60 -21.59 11.50
N THR A 286 7.80 -20.75 10.84
CA THR A 286 7.41 -19.44 11.39
C THR A 286 6.43 -19.60 12.56
N LEU A 287 5.46 -20.53 12.44
CA LEU A 287 4.53 -20.85 13.53
C LEU A 287 5.27 -21.43 14.74
N LYS A 288 6.20 -22.36 14.50
CA LYS A 288 7.06 -22.96 15.53
C LYS A 288 7.88 -21.89 16.23
N GLY A 289 8.47 -20.95 15.49
CA GLY A 289 9.23 -19.84 16.06
C GLY A 289 8.42 -18.98 17.04
N GLN A 290 7.16 -18.66 16.69
CA GLN A 290 6.28 -17.93 17.59
C GLN A 290 5.88 -18.74 18.83
N ALA A 291 5.66 -20.04 18.69
CA ALA A 291 5.38 -20.92 19.82
C ALA A 291 6.57 -21.04 20.77
N VAL A 292 7.79 -21.22 20.25
CA VAL A 292 9.04 -21.28 21.04
C VAL A 292 9.27 -19.96 21.79
N ARG A 293 9.09 -18.81 21.13
CA ARG A 293 9.15 -17.48 21.77
C ARG A 293 8.17 -17.39 22.95
N LYS A 294 6.91 -17.77 22.73
CA LYS A 294 5.88 -17.73 23.78
C LYS A 294 6.26 -18.63 24.96
N GLN A 295 6.73 -19.84 24.70
CA GLN A 295 7.18 -20.77 25.74
C GLN A 295 8.35 -20.19 26.56
N LEU A 296 9.33 -19.56 25.92
CA LEU A 296 10.43 -18.88 26.61
C LEU A 296 9.91 -17.76 27.52
N TRP A 297 8.99 -16.94 27.01
CA TRP A 297 8.37 -15.85 27.77
C TRP A 297 7.60 -16.36 28.99
N ASP A 298 6.79 -17.40 28.82
CA ASP A 298 6.01 -18.01 29.91
C ASP A 298 6.93 -18.65 30.96
N THR A 299 8.03 -19.28 30.52
CA THR A 299 9.08 -19.82 31.39
C THR A 299 9.72 -18.70 32.21
N ALA A 300 10.13 -17.62 31.56
CA ALA A 300 10.76 -16.47 32.22
C ALA A 300 9.81 -15.80 33.23
N ASN A 301 8.53 -15.63 32.90
CA ASN A 301 7.54 -15.09 33.83
C ASN A 301 7.32 -15.99 35.03
N THR A 302 7.24 -17.30 34.83
CA THR A 302 7.09 -18.26 35.93
C THR A 302 8.27 -18.15 36.92
N VAL A 303 9.50 -18.06 36.40
CA VAL A 303 10.70 -17.85 37.23
C VAL A 303 10.67 -16.49 37.93
N LYS A 304 10.28 -15.43 37.21
CA LYS A 304 10.15 -14.06 37.73
C LYS A 304 9.17 -13.98 38.91
N GLU A 305 7.99 -14.61 38.81
CA GLU A 305 7.00 -14.62 39.90
C GLU A 305 7.51 -15.38 41.13
N LYS A 306 8.13 -16.55 40.93
CA LYS A 306 8.76 -17.31 42.03
C LYS A 306 9.86 -16.52 42.72
N PHE A 307 10.74 -15.91 41.92
CA PHE A 307 11.83 -15.08 42.40
C PHE A 307 11.30 -13.87 43.19
N GLY A 308 10.30 -13.16 42.64
CA GLY A 308 9.68 -12.00 43.27
C GLY A 308 9.07 -12.33 44.63
N ARG A 309 8.39 -13.49 44.75
CA ARG A 309 7.84 -13.96 46.03
C ARG A 309 8.92 -14.23 47.07
N LYS A 310 9.97 -14.99 46.72
CA LYS A 310 11.09 -15.28 47.63
C LYS A 310 11.84 -14.01 48.04
N LEU A 311 12.02 -13.09 47.09
CA LEU A 311 12.64 -11.79 47.36
C LEU A 311 11.82 -11.01 48.38
N TYR A 312 10.50 -10.92 48.20
CA TYR A 312 9.60 -10.25 49.12
C TYR A 312 9.63 -10.86 50.53
N GLU A 313 9.54 -12.19 50.63
CA GLU A 313 9.65 -12.92 51.90
C GLU A 313 10.98 -12.64 52.61
N SER A 314 12.09 -12.63 51.88
CA SER A 314 13.42 -12.33 52.46
C SER A 314 13.55 -10.88 52.93
N LEU A 315 12.96 -9.92 52.21
CA LEU A 315 12.97 -8.51 52.61
C LEU A 315 12.15 -8.26 53.88
N LEU A 316 11.06 -9.00 54.08
CA LEU A 316 10.25 -8.91 55.32
C LEU A 316 11.02 -9.34 56.58
N VAL A 317 12.02 -10.21 56.43
CA VAL A 317 12.89 -10.65 57.54
C VAL A 317 13.89 -9.56 57.96
N GLY A 318 14.05 -8.50 57.16
CA GLY A 318 14.92 -7.36 57.50
C GLY A 318 16.42 -7.61 57.26
N SER A 319 16.77 -8.63 56.47
CA SER A 319 18.15 -8.91 56.06
C SER A 319 18.28 -8.89 54.54
N LEU A 320 19.48 -8.60 54.03
CA LEU A 320 19.74 -8.60 52.59
C LEU A 320 19.54 -10.02 52.01
N PRO A 321 18.70 -10.18 50.97
CA PRO A 321 18.42 -11.48 50.37
C PRO A 321 19.65 -12.11 49.70
N ASP A 322 19.90 -13.40 49.94
CA ASP A 322 20.95 -14.16 49.25
C ASP A 322 20.49 -14.56 47.84
N MET A 323 21.01 -13.86 46.83
CA MET A 323 20.65 -14.04 45.42
C MET A 323 20.84 -15.46 44.90
N ASN A 324 21.81 -16.23 45.44
CA ASN A 324 22.07 -17.60 45.01
C ASN A 324 20.99 -18.59 45.50
N LYS A 325 20.19 -18.21 46.50
CA LYS A 325 19.09 -19.02 47.05
C LYS A 325 17.72 -18.63 46.49
N MET A 326 17.66 -17.59 45.67
CA MET A 326 16.40 -17.11 45.10
C MET A 326 15.91 -18.00 43.94
N LEU A 327 16.80 -18.76 43.31
CA LEU A 327 16.48 -19.68 42.21
C LEU A 327 16.85 -21.11 42.58
N ASP A 328 15.95 -22.05 42.36
CA ASP A 328 16.17 -23.46 42.66
C ASP A 328 16.74 -24.23 41.46
N LYS A 329 17.31 -25.40 41.69
CA LYS A 329 17.82 -26.28 40.62
C LYS A 329 16.77 -26.62 39.57
N GLU A 330 15.50 -26.71 39.98
CA GLU A 330 14.38 -26.96 39.08
C GLU A 330 14.16 -25.77 38.12
N ASP A 331 14.28 -24.54 38.60
CA ASP A 331 14.14 -23.33 37.77
C ASP A 331 15.26 -23.28 36.72
N PHE A 332 16.51 -23.59 37.12
CA PHE A 332 17.62 -23.72 36.18
C PHE A 332 17.39 -24.83 35.14
N THR A 333 16.83 -25.96 35.54
CA THR A 333 16.52 -27.07 34.63
C THR A 333 15.44 -26.67 33.63
N MET A 334 14.39 -25.97 34.08
CA MET A 334 13.33 -25.45 33.24
C MET A 334 13.86 -24.43 32.23
N MET A 335 14.69 -23.48 32.67
CA MET A 335 15.34 -22.50 31.77
C MET A 335 16.23 -23.19 30.73
N LYS A 336 17.06 -24.17 31.14
CA LYS A 336 17.91 -24.94 30.22
C LYS A 336 17.09 -25.69 29.17
N ARG A 337 15.97 -26.31 29.55
CA ARG A 337 15.04 -26.98 28.62
C ARG A 337 14.44 -25.99 27.62
N ALA A 338 14.02 -24.83 28.09
CA ALA A 338 13.46 -23.79 27.22
C ALA A 338 14.52 -23.25 26.23
N ILE A 339 15.77 -23.02 26.68
CA ILE A 339 16.89 -22.65 25.81
C ILE A 339 17.18 -23.74 24.78
N PHE A 340 17.20 -25.01 25.18
CA PHE A 340 17.44 -26.12 24.26
C PHE A 340 16.41 -26.17 23.11
N ALA A 341 15.15 -25.83 23.37
CA ALA A 341 14.09 -25.75 22.35
C ALA A 341 14.31 -24.64 21.30
N THR A 342 15.21 -23.69 21.57
CA THR A 342 15.55 -22.60 20.62
C THR A 342 16.56 -23.01 19.56
N GLN A 343 17.23 -24.16 19.73
CA GLN A 343 18.25 -24.59 18.79
C GLN A 343 17.65 -24.88 17.42
N ARG A 344 18.28 -24.32 16.39
CA ARG A 344 17.86 -24.43 15.00
C ARG A 344 19.09 -24.50 14.09
N GLN A 345 19.02 -25.37 13.07
CA GLN A 345 20.09 -25.55 12.07
C GLN A 345 19.86 -24.72 10.80
N SER A 346 18.61 -24.45 10.45
CA SER A 346 18.26 -23.65 9.26
C SER A 346 18.27 -22.14 9.57
N PHE A 347 18.58 -21.33 8.57
CA PHE A 347 18.48 -19.88 8.68
C PHE A 347 17.01 -19.42 8.85
N PRO A 348 16.76 -18.26 9.49
CA PRO A 348 15.44 -17.65 9.57
C PRO A 348 14.81 -17.51 8.17
N PRO A 349 13.57 -18.00 7.97
CA PRO A 349 12.99 -18.06 6.63
C PRO A 349 12.76 -16.65 6.07
N VAL A 350 12.98 -16.47 4.77
CA VAL A 350 12.72 -15.18 4.11
C VAL A 350 11.23 -14.96 3.82
N CYS A 351 10.39 -16.00 3.89
CA CYS A 351 8.94 -15.93 3.71
C CYS A 351 8.22 -16.55 4.91
N THR A 352 7.06 -16.01 5.29
CA THR A 352 6.25 -16.51 6.41
C THR A 352 5.24 -17.58 6.01
N HIS A 353 4.98 -17.76 4.71
CA HIS A 353 3.95 -18.65 4.16
C HIS A 353 4.54 -19.73 3.25
N ASN A 354 3.75 -20.75 2.96
CA ASN A 354 4.05 -21.66 1.85
C ASN A 354 3.48 -21.05 0.56
N MET A 355 4.34 -20.61 -0.35
CA MET A 355 3.91 -20.06 -1.63
C MET A 355 3.45 -21.18 -2.57
N LEU A 356 2.37 -20.96 -3.32
CA LEU A 356 1.93 -21.94 -4.33
C LEU A 356 2.91 -22.02 -5.51
N ASP A 357 3.43 -20.87 -5.93
CA ASP A 357 4.32 -20.72 -7.08
C ASP A 357 5.74 -20.27 -6.63
N ASP A 358 6.27 -20.90 -5.57
CA ASP A 358 7.51 -20.50 -4.87
C ASP A 358 8.75 -20.31 -5.76
N SER A 359 8.91 -21.18 -6.77
CA SER A 359 10.07 -21.19 -7.66
C SER A 359 10.04 -20.11 -8.74
N SER A 360 8.84 -19.63 -9.11
CA SER A 360 8.64 -18.58 -10.12
C SER A 360 8.24 -17.24 -9.50
N ASP A 361 7.98 -17.18 -8.19
CA ASP A 361 7.66 -15.95 -7.49
C ASP A 361 8.77 -14.90 -7.67
N PRO A 362 8.46 -13.69 -8.18
CA PRO A 362 9.47 -12.67 -8.49
C PRO A 362 10.26 -12.17 -7.28
N ILE A 363 9.62 -11.99 -6.13
CA ILE A 363 10.30 -11.55 -4.89
C ILE A 363 11.25 -12.64 -4.43
N LEU A 364 10.79 -13.87 -4.28
CA LEU A 364 11.62 -14.98 -3.80
C LEU A 364 12.76 -15.32 -4.75
N THR A 365 12.50 -15.33 -6.06
CA THR A 365 13.54 -15.55 -7.07
C THR A 365 14.62 -14.46 -7.01
N THR A 366 14.22 -13.21 -6.81
CA THR A 366 15.16 -12.10 -6.65
C THR A 366 15.96 -12.22 -5.36
N ILE A 367 15.34 -12.57 -4.24
CA ILE A 367 16.02 -12.83 -2.96
C ILE A 367 17.08 -13.93 -3.12
N ARG A 368 16.74 -15.04 -3.80
CA ARG A 368 17.68 -16.12 -4.11
C ARG A 368 18.84 -15.62 -4.97
N ARG A 369 18.56 -14.80 -5.99
CA ARG A 369 19.56 -14.22 -6.89
C ARG A 369 20.56 -13.31 -6.16
N ILE A 370 20.08 -12.45 -5.27
CA ILE A 370 20.91 -11.47 -4.54
C ILE A 370 21.57 -12.05 -3.28
N GLY A 371 21.19 -13.26 -2.86
CA GLY A 371 21.85 -13.98 -1.77
C GLY A 371 21.51 -13.50 -0.35
N LEU A 372 20.40 -12.78 -0.15
CA LEU A 372 19.97 -12.29 1.17
C LEU A 372 19.11 -13.34 1.90
N PHE A 373 19.77 -14.32 2.52
CA PHE A 373 19.13 -15.48 3.17
C PHE A 373 18.98 -15.35 4.69
N ASN A 374 19.04 -14.13 5.23
CA ASN A 374 18.99 -13.86 6.67
C ASN A 374 20.13 -14.53 7.47
N SER A 375 21.32 -14.68 6.87
CA SER A 375 22.48 -15.24 7.59
C SER A 375 22.93 -14.31 8.71
N SER A 376 23.68 -14.82 9.70
CA SER A 376 24.29 -14.00 10.77
C SER A 376 25.16 -12.86 10.25
N ALA A 377 25.83 -13.06 9.11
CA ALA A 377 26.69 -12.05 8.49
C ALA A 377 25.91 -10.90 7.83
N ASP A 378 24.63 -11.11 7.49
CA ASP A 378 23.82 -10.08 6.85
C ASP A 378 23.40 -9.01 7.85
N ARG A 379 23.67 -7.74 7.53
CA ARG A 379 23.17 -6.58 8.26
C ARG A 379 21.76 -6.18 7.84
N VAL A 380 21.32 -6.63 6.67
CA VAL A 380 19.95 -6.47 6.19
C VAL A 380 19.26 -7.84 6.18
N LYS A 381 18.14 -7.94 6.88
CA LYS A 381 17.29 -9.12 6.92
C LYS A 381 16.02 -8.87 6.12
N ILE A 382 15.47 -9.89 5.48
CA ILE A 382 14.25 -9.83 4.66
C ILE A 382 13.17 -10.72 5.25
N ILE A 383 11.94 -10.19 5.30
CA ILE A 383 10.73 -10.93 5.63
C ILE A 383 9.65 -10.60 4.61
N PHE A 384 9.35 -11.57 3.75
CA PHE A 384 8.21 -11.54 2.85
C PHE A 384 6.98 -12.12 3.56
N HIS A 385 5.96 -11.28 3.72
CA HIS A 385 4.67 -11.61 4.28
C HIS A 385 3.60 -11.47 3.19
N PRO A 386 3.33 -12.55 2.43
CA PRO A 386 2.44 -12.57 1.27
C PRO A 386 0.94 -12.54 1.59
N GLU A 387 0.53 -11.84 2.64
CA GLU A 387 -0.86 -11.70 3.06
C GLU A 387 -1.12 -10.26 3.56
N PHE A 388 -2.37 -9.83 3.60
CA PHE A 388 -2.71 -8.60 4.31
C PHE A 388 -2.56 -8.81 5.82
N LEU A 389 -2.06 -7.77 6.50
CA LEU A 389 -1.94 -7.78 7.96
C LEU A 389 -3.32 -7.75 8.61
N SER A 390 -3.45 -8.52 9.69
CA SER A 390 -4.68 -8.62 10.48
C SER A 390 -4.32 -8.83 11.95
N SER A 391 -5.02 -8.11 12.83
CA SER A 391 -4.98 -8.31 14.28
C SER A 391 -5.32 -9.74 14.73
N THR A 392 -6.01 -10.53 13.90
CA THR A 392 -6.32 -11.95 14.17
C THR A 392 -5.24 -12.93 13.71
N SER A 393 -4.17 -12.45 13.05
CA SER A 393 -3.10 -13.32 12.56
C SER A 393 -2.36 -14.00 13.72
N PRO A 394 -2.12 -15.32 13.67
CA PRO A 394 -1.37 -16.02 14.72
C PRO A 394 0.13 -15.70 14.70
N LEU A 395 0.64 -15.09 13.61
CA LEU A 395 2.05 -14.74 13.48
C LEU A 395 2.34 -13.32 13.96
N LEU A 396 1.66 -12.35 13.36
CA LEU A 396 1.87 -10.92 13.57
C LEU A 396 0.49 -10.28 13.79
N PRO A 397 -0.05 -10.34 15.02
CA PRO A 397 -1.39 -9.87 15.37
C PRO A 397 -1.43 -8.33 15.48
N VAL A 398 -1.28 -7.66 14.35
CA VAL A 398 -1.40 -6.21 14.22
C VAL A 398 -2.16 -5.88 12.95
N ASP A 399 -2.97 -4.83 13.01
CA ASP A 399 -3.57 -4.27 11.81
C ASP A 399 -2.53 -3.44 11.03
N TYR A 400 -2.79 -3.21 9.75
CA TYR A 400 -1.85 -2.50 8.87
C TYR A 400 -1.42 -1.14 9.43
N GLU A 401 -2.33 -0.33 9.97
CA GLU A 401 -1.98 0.98 10.52
C GLU A 401 -1.09 0.87 11.77
N GLU A 402 -1.32 -0.13 12.63
CA GLU A 402 -0.48 -0.38 13.79
C GLU A 402 0.93 -0.79 13.35
N PHE A 403 1.04 -1.64 12.33
CA PHE A 403 2.31 -2.05 11.75
C PHE A 403 3.09 -0.87 11.18
N VAL A 404 2.46 -0.03 10.35
CA VAL A 404 3.11 1.16 9.77
C VAL A 404 3.65 2.05 10.88
N ARG A 405 2.86 2.34 11.92
CA ARG A 405 3.31 3.12 13.09
C ARG A 405 4.52 2.52 13.78
N GLY A 406 4.63 1.18 13.85
CA GLY A 406 5.76 0.49 14.46
C GLY A 406 7.03 0.48 13.61
N CYS A 407 6.91 0.70 12.31
CA CYS A 407 8.05 0.78 11.39
C CYS A 407 8.82 2.10 11.53
N HIS A 408 9.99 2.16 10.89
CA HIS A 408 10.86 3.35 10.90
C HIS A 408 10.86 4.10 9.57
N LEU A 409 10.67 3.40 8.45
CA LEU A 409 10.70 3.97 7.11
C LEU A 409 9.82 3.14 6.16
N GLY A 410 8.88 3.78 5.48
CA GLY A 410 8.19 3.19 4.32
C GLY A 410 9.02 3.38 3.06
N VAL A 411 9.15 2.38 2.21
CA VAL A 411 9.99 2.43 1.00
C VAL A 411 9.14 2.01 -0.20
N PHE A 412 8.69 2.99 -0.98
CA PHE A 412 7.75 2.81 -2.10
C PHE A 412 8.37 3.37 -3.39
N PRO A 413 9.41 2.73 -3.95
CA PRO A 413 10.12 3.22 -5.12
C PRO A 413 9.31 2.90 -6.39
N SER A 414 8.03 3.27 -6.45
CA SER A 414 7.10 2.92 -7.51
C SER A 414 7.51 3.45 -8.89
N TYR A 415 7.30 2.64 -9.92
CA TYR A 415 7.40 3.03 -11.32
C TYR A 415 6.06 3.54 -11.87
N TYR A 416 4.96 2.85 -11.53
CA TYR A 416 3.60 3.26 -11.92
C TYR A 416 2.71 3.37 -10.69
N GLU A 417 2.48 4.60 -10.24
CA GLU A 417 1.65 4.89 -9.09
C GLU A 417 0.89 6.21 -9.28
N PRO A 418 -0.34 6.16 -9.82
CA PRO A 418 -1.06 7.37 -10.20
C PRO A 418 -1.27 8.37 -9.06
N TRP A 419 -1.43 7.87 -7.83
CA TRP A 419 -1.42 8.66 -6.61
C TRP A 419 -0.32 8.19 -5.65
N GLY A 420 -0.63 7.24 -4.77
CA GLY A 420 0.30 6.79 -3.73
C GLY A 420 -0.31 6.96 -2.34
N TYR A 421 -1.35 6.20 -2.05
CA TYR A 421 -1.99 6.20 -0.73
C TYR A 421 -1.03 5.72 0.37
N THR A 422 -0.22 4.70 0.09
CA THR A 422 0.69 4.09 1.07
C THR A 422 1.72 5.09 1.65
N PRO A 423 2.46 5.88 0.84
CA PRO A 423 3.31 6.95 1.38
C PRO A 423 2.52 8.11 2.01
N ALA A 424 1.32 8.43 1.53
CA ALA A 424 0.45 9.44 2.14
C ALA A 424 0.00 9.03 3.56
N GLU A 425 -0.45 7.78 3.72
CA GLU A 425 -0.79 7.16 5.01
C GLU A 425 0.41 7.14 5.97
N CYS A 426 1.60 6.81 5.47
CA CYS A 426 2.84 6.89 6.27
C CYS A 426 3.05 8.31 6.81
N THR A 427 2.88 9.31 5.95
CA THR A 427 3.05 10.73 6.33
C THR A 427 2.05 11.14 7.40
N VAL A 428 0.78 10.77 7.22
CA VAL A 428 -0.30 11.02 8.19
C VAL A 428 -0.04 10.33 9.53
N MET A 429 0.63 9.18 9.53
CA MET A 429 1.04 8.47 10.75
C MET A 429 2.40 8.93 11.32
N GLY A 430 3.02 9.96 10.74
CA GLY A 430 4.32 10.49 11.18
C GLY A 430 5.51 9.57 10.89
N ILE A 431 5.39 8.70 9.89
CA ILE A 431 6.42 7.76 9.47
C ILE A 431 7.06 8.26 8.16
N PRO A 432 8.39 8.54 8.17
CA PRO A 432 9.12 8.90 6.97
C PRO A 432 8.90 7.88 5.85
N SER A 433 8.88 8.36 4.61
CA SER A 433 8.71 7.50 3.45
C SER A 433 9.61 7.90 2.28
N ILE A 434 10.01 6.90 1.51
CA ILE A 434 10.62 7.09 0.20
C ILE A 434 9.54 6.85 -0.86
N SER A 435 9.36 7.81 -1.76
CA SER A 435 8.52 7.70 -2.96
C SER A 435 9.33 8.08 -4.20
N THR A 436 8.70 8.32 -5.34
CA THR A 436 9.39 8.61 -6.61
C THR A 436 8.79 9.83 -7.31
N ASN A 437 9.56 10.46 -8.18
CA ASN A 437 9.06 11.50 -9.10
C ASN A 437 8.21 10.93 -10.27
N LEU A 438 7.81 9.65 -10.17
CA LEU A 438 6.83 8.98 -11.03
C LEU A 438 5.56 8.59 -10.27
N SER A 439 5.50 8.84 -8.95
CA SER A 439 4.29 8.67 -8.16
C SER A 439 3.54 10.00 -8.03
N GLY A 440 2.21 9.98 -8.06
CA GLY A 440 1.42 11.18 -7.89
C GLY A 440 1.67 11.90 -6.55
N PHE A 441 1.86 11.14 -5.48
CA PHE A 441 2.24 11.63 -4.15
C PHE A 441 3.61 12.29 -4.20
N GLY A 442 4.62 11.66 -4.82
CA GLY A 442 5.96 12.22 -4.92
C GLY A 442 5.96 13.54 -5.67
N CYS A 443 5.32 13.59 -6.84
CA CYS A 443 5.15 14.84 -7.60
C CYS A 443 4.45 15.93 -6.78
N PHE A 444 3.35 15.58 -6.10
CA PHE A 444 2.63 16.52 -5.25
C PHE A 444 3.52 17.10 -4.13
N MET A 445 4.27 16.26 -3.43
CA MET A 445 5.14 16.71 -2.34
C MET A 445 6.34 17.54 -2.84
N GLU A 446 6.89 17.19 -4.01
CA GLU A 446 7.97 17.96 -4.65
C GLU A 446 7.52 19.38 -5.01
N GLU A 447 6.30 19.54 -5.52
CA GLU A 447 5.74 20.84 -5.88
C GLU A 447 5.41 21.72 -4.68
N HIS A 448 4.98 21.12 -3.56
CA HIS A 448 4.46 21.85 -2.40
C HIS A 448 5.50 22.07 -1.29
N ILE A 449 6.67 21.41 -1.33
CA ILE A 449 7.67 21.45 -0.27
C ILE A 449 9.07 21.70 -0.86
N ALA A 450 9.74 22.76 -0.41
CA ALA A 450 11.05 23.14 -0.93
C ALA A 450 12.19 22.14 -0.60
N ASP A 451 12.16 21.52 0.59
CA ASP A 451 13.08 20.44 0.97
C ASP A 451 12.30 19.28 1.61
N PRO A 452 11.73 18.38 0.79
CA PRO A 452 10.95 17.24 1.27
C PRO A 452 11.74 16.33 2.23
N SER A 453 13.06 16.20 2.00
CA SER A 453 13.93 15.28 2.74
C SER A 453 14.07 15.67 4.22
N ALA A 454 14.13 16.98 4.51
CA ALA A 454 14.17 17.52 5.87
C ALA A 454 12.91 17.21 6.68
N TYR A 455 11.80 16.91 6.01
CA TYR A 455 10.52 16.49 6.58
C TYR A 455 10.28 14.97 6.49
N GLY A 456 11.29 14.19 6.09
CA GLY A 456 11.19 12.73 6.01
C GLY A 456 10.47 12.20 4.77
N ILE A 457 10.33 13.03 3.73
CA ILE A 457 9.83 12.63 2.42
C ILE A 457 11.03 12.55 1.46
N TYR A 458 11.44 11.36 1.10
CA TYR A 458 12.55 11.18 0.16
C TYR A 458 11.99 10.88 -1.23
N ILE A 459 12.35 11.68 -2.22
CA ILE A 459 11.86 11.54 -3.59
C ILE A 459 12.99 10.95 -4.44
N LEU A 460 12.82 9.70 -4.83
CA LEU A 460 13.73 9.00 -5.72
C LEU A 460 13.49 9.44 -7.17
N ASP A 461 14.56 9.80 -7.86
CA ASP A 461 14.47 10.13 -9.28
C ASP A 461 14.50 8.85 -10.11
N ARG A 462 13.32 8.44 -10.57
CA ARG A 462 13.11 7.30 -11.48
C ARG A 462 12.77 7.75 -12.90
N ARG A 463 12.67 9.06 -13.15
CA ARG A 463 12.25 9.62 -14.44
C ARG A 463 13.43 10.02 -15.31
N PHE A 464 14.43 10.69 -14.72
CA PHE A 464 15.53 11.30 -15.47
C PHE A 464 16.87 10.58 -15.26
N ARG A 465 16.84 9.41 -14.61
CA ARG A 465 18.00 8.59 -14.29
C ARG A 465 17.84 7.17 -14.81
N SER A 466 18.98 6.52 -15.03
CA SER A 466 19.00 5.09 -15.32
C SER A 466 18.48 4.28 -14.13
N LEU A 467 18.10 3.02 -14.39
CA LEU A 467 17.67 2.11 -13.33
C LEU A 467 18.77 1.89 -12.29
N ASP A 468 20.03 1.79 -12.72
CA ASP A 468 21.17 1.59 -11.81
C ASP A 468 21.43 2.83 -10.93
N ASP A 469 21.36 4.02 -11.52
CA ASP A 469 21.49 5.29 -10.77
C ASP A 469 20.35 5.45 -9.77
N SER A 470 19.14 5.03 -10.13
CA SER A 470 17.98 5.00 -9.23
C SER A 470 18.23 4.04 -8.06
N CYS A 471 18.74 2.83 -8.31
CA CYS A 471 19.13 1.90 -7.25
C CYS A 471 20.20 2.50 -6.33
N SER A 472 21.23 3.15 -6.89
CA SER A 472 22.31 3.79 -6.14
C SER A 472 21.82 4.97 -5.30
N GLN A 473 20.91 5.79 -5.83
CA GLN A 473 20.28 6.87 -5.07
C GLN A 473 19.41 6.33 -3.92
N LEU A 474 18.60 5.29 -4.19
CA LEU A 474 17.79 4.63 -3.16
C LEU A 474 18.68 4.07 -2.05
N THR A 475 19.75 3.34 -2.39
CA THR A 475 20.73 2.84 -1.41
C THR A 475 21.32 3.97 -0.58
N SER A 476 21.63 5.12 -1.19
CA SER A 476 22.17 6.29 -0.49
C SER A 476 21.18 6.86 0.52
N PHE A 477 19.90 6.96 0.18
CA PHE A 477 18.84 7.36 1.13
C PHE A 477 18.71 6.38 2.29
N LEU A 478 18.66 5.08 2.01
CA LEU A 478 18.56 4.04 3.04
C LEU A 478 19.78 4.05 3.98
N TYR A 479 20.98 4.18 3.43
CA TYR A 479 22.22 4.22 4.20
C TYR A 479 22.30 5.47 5.08
N SER A 480 21.98 6.66 4.54
CA SER A 480 21.90 7.91 5.30
C SER A 480 20.89 7.83 6.45
N PHE A 481 19.72 7.22 6.21
CA PHE A 481 18.72 7.00 7.27
C PHE A 481 19.25 6.08 8.39
N CYS A 482 20.02 5.04 8.03
CA CYS A 482 20.64 4.14 9.02
C CYS A 482 21.68 4.85 9.91
N GLN A 483 22.34 5.90 9.40
CA GLN A 483 23.33 6.68 10.16
C GLN A 483 22.70 7.63 11.18
N GLN A 484 21.39 7.87 11.12
CA GLN A 484 20.73 8.77 12.06
C GLN A 484 20.77 8.22 13.50
N SER A 485 20.86 9.12 14.48
CA SER A 485 20.62 8.82 15.89
C SER A 485 19.12 8.63 16.19
N ARG A 486 18.80 8.02 17.33
CA ARG A 486 17.41 7.91 17.81
C ARG A 486 16.74 9.29 17.94
N ARG A 487 17.48 10.31 18.40
CA ARG A 487 16.98 11.69 18.55
C ARG A 487 16.65 12.32 17.19
N GLN A 488 17.53 12.16 16.20
CA GLN A 488 17.28 12.65 14.84
C GLN A 488 16.04 12.00 14.22
N ARG A 489 15.86 10.67 14.38
CA ARG A 489 14.65 9.98 13.91
C ARG A 489 13.37 10.48 14.57
N ILE A 490 13.37 10.75 15.88
CA ILE A 490 12.21 11.33 16.58
C ILE A 490 11.88 12.72 16.00
N ILE A 491 12.89 13.57 15.82
CA ILE A 491 12.70 14.91 15.25
C ILE A 491 12.16 14.82 13.82
N GLN A 492 12.69 13.91 13.00
CA GLN A 492 12.23 13.73 11.63
C GLN A 492 10.76 13.28 11.59
N ARG A 493 10.36 12.28 12.41
CA ARG A 493 8.96 11.86 12.53
C ARG A 493 8.02 13.01 12.92
N ASN A 494 8.41 13.83 13.89
CA ASN A 494 7.63 15.02 14.28
C ASN A 494 7.48 16.02 13.12
N ARG A 495 8.46 16.11 12.22
CA ARG A 495 8.35 16.96 11.03
C ARG A 495 7.47 16.33 9.97
N THR A 496 7.57 15.01 9.77
CA THR A 496 6.72 14.26 8.85
C THR A 496 5.25 14.39 9.20
N GLU A 497 4.90 14.25 10.48
CA GLU A 497 3.50 14.34 10.94
C GLU A 497 2.88 15.72 10.68
N ARG A 498 3.67 16.81 10.76
CA ARG A 498 3.20 18.17 10.43
C ARG A 498 2.77 18.36 8.99
N LEU A 499 3.19 17.47 8.09
CA LEU A 499 2.76 17.50 6.69
C LEU A 499 1.39 16.86 6.48
N SER A 500 0.83 16.19 7.51
CA SER A 500 -0.47 15.52 7.41
C SER A 500 -1.60 16.48 7.01
N ASP A 501 -1.60 17.72 7.51
CA ASP A 501 -2.60 18.74 7.16
C ASP A 501 -2.66 19.07 5.66
N LEU A 502 -1.52 18.95 4.94
CA LEU A 502 -1.48 19.15 3.49
C LEU A 502 -2.20 18.04 2.71
N LEU A 503 -2.35 16.87 3.33
CA LEU A 503 -2.98 15.68 2.76
C LEU A 503 -4.44 15.53 3.20
N ASP A 504 -4.96 16.43 4.03
CA ASP A 504 -6.34 16.35 4.53
C ASP A 504 -7.36 16.79 3.47
N TRP A 505 -8.52 16.12 3.41
CA TRP A 505 -9.62 16.48 2.53
C TRP A 505 -10.09 17.94 2.70
N LYS A 506 -9.92 18.57 3.86
CA LYS A 506 -10.24 20.00 4.06
C LYS A 506 -9.38 20.94 3.25
N TYR A 507 -8.15 20.52 2.93
CA TYR A 507 -7.24 21.28 2.09
C TYR A 507 -7.42 20.89 0.62
N LEU A 508 -7.35 19.58 0.32
CA LEU A 508 -7.37 19.06 -1.04
C LEU A 508 -8.75 19.10 -1.70
N GLY A 509 -9.84 19.04 -0.92
CA GLY A 509 -11.21 19.13 -1.44
C GLY A 509 -11.66 20.53 -1.85
N ARG A 510 -10.76 21.53 -1.80
CA ARG A 510 -11.01 22.89 -2.30
C ARG A 510 -10.71 23.06 -3.78
N VAL A 511 -9.97 22.11 -4.36
CA VAL A 511 -9.49 22.12 -5.75
C VAL A 511 -10.60 21.70 -6.71
#